data_AF-A0A9P0ZS98-F1
#
_entry.id   AF-A0A9P0ZS98-F1
#
_cell.length_a   1.000
_cell.length_b   1.000
_cell.length_c   1.000
_cell.angle_alpha   90.00
_cell.angle_beta   90.00
_cell.angle_gamma   90.00
#
_symmetry.space_group_name_H-M   'P 1'
#
loop_
_entity.id
_entity.type
_entity.pdbx_description
1 polymer ?
#
loop_
_entity_poly.entity_id
_entity_poly.type
_entity_poly.pdbx_seq_one_letter_code
_entity_poly.pdbx_strand_id
1 'polypeptide(L)'
;MLRLGYVKPEVLSWSPRIILFHNFLSTEECDYLRGIAKPRLQVSTVVDIKTGKGIKSNVRTSSGMFLNHNERLYPMVQAIEKRIAVYSQIPVENGELIQVLRSTGMKRMSCTDHIMTTSLMNLT
;
A
#
# COMPACT_ATOMS: atom_id res chain seq x y z
N MET A 1 -13.44 12.30 6.64
CA MET A 1 -13.81 11.84 8.00
C MET A 1 -12.94 10.64 8.36
N LEU A 2 -12.34 10.58 9.55
CA LEU A 2 -11.46 9.48 9.96
C LEU A 2 -12.28 8.26 10.39
N ARG A 3 -12.13 7.12 9.72
CA ARG A 3 -12.94 5.90 9.93
C ARG A 3 -12.49 5.00 11.09
N LEU A 4 -11.92 5.56 12.17
CA LEU A 4 -11.31 4.78 13.26
C LEU A 4 -12.28 3.77 13.91
N GLY A 5 -13.55 4.12 14.09
CA GLY A 5 -14.55 3.23 14.69
C GLY A 5 -15.02 2.05 13.81
N TYR A 6 -14.56 1.96 12.56
CA TYR A 6 -15.02 0.94 11.60
C TYR A 6 -13.98 -0.15 11.32
N VAL A 7 -12.75 0.03 11.78
CA VAL A 7 -11.65 -0.90 11.53
C VAL A 7 -11.58 -1.91 12.66
N LYS A 8 -11.71 -3.20 12.32
CA LYS A 8 -11.64 -4.30 13.29
C LYS A 8 -10.26 -4.95 13.25
N PRO A 9 -9.46 -4.90 14.33
CA PRO A 9 -8.20 -5.63 14.41
C PRO A 9 -8.44 -7.11 14.74
N GLU A 10 -7.62 -7.98 14.15
CA GLU A 10 -7.53 -9.41 14.45
C GLU A 10 -6.06 -9.79 14.57
N VAL A 11 -5.65 -10.35 15.71
CA VAL A 11 -4.27 -10.82 15.90
C VAL A 11 -4.14 -12.19 15.24
N LEU A 12 -3.30 -12.28 14.20
CA LEU A 12 -3.01 -13.53 13.49
C LEU A 12 -1.81 -14.27 14.08
N SER A 13 -0.83 -13.52 14.61
CA SER A 13 0.32 -14.09 15.31
C SER A 13 0.89 -13.08 16.30
N TRP A 14 1.45 -13.59 17.41
CA TRP A 14 2.16 -12.78 18.39
C TRP A 14 3.68 -12.76 18.16
N SER A 15 4.22 -13.77 17.48
CA SER A 15 5.65 -13.90 17.17
C SER A 15 5.85 -14.58 15.81
N PRO A 16 6.14 -13.83 14.73
CA PRO A 16 6.17 -12.37 14.68
C PRO A 16 4.78 -11.76 14.93
N ARG A 17 4.74 -10.51 15.40
CA ARG A 17 3.46 -9.82 15.65
C ARG A 17 2.79 -9.47 14.31
N ILE A 18 1.63 -10.06 14.04
CA ILE A 18 0.85 -9.85 12.82
C ILE A 18 -0.58 -9.52 13.23
N ILE A 19 -1.07 -8.36 12.82
CA ILE A 19 -2.44 -7.91 13.05
C ILE A 19 -3.09 -7.62 11.70
N LEU A 20 -4.23 -8.23 11.44
CA LEU A 20 -5.08 -7.96 10.29
C LEU A 20 -6.12 -6.89 10.65
N PHE A 21 -6.12 -5.80 9.90
CA PHE A 21 -7.12 -4.74 10.03
C PHE A 21 -8.21 -4.91 8.97
N HIS A 22 -9.36 -5.42 9.36
CA HIS A 22 -10.50 -5.61 8.46
C HIS A 22 -11.11 -4.28 8.06
N ASN A 23 -11.48 -4.16 6.78
CA ASN A 23 -12.13 -2.97 6.20
C ASN A 23 -11.36 -1.67 6.49
N PHE A 24 -10.02 -1.75 6.49
CA PHE A 24 -9.16 -0.61 6.81
C PHE A 24 -9.39 0.58 5.86
N LEU A 25 -9.52 0.28 4.57
CA LEU A 25 -9.96 1.23 3.55
C LEU A 25 -11.42 0.95 3.18
N SER A 26 -12.17 2.00 2.97
CA SER A 26 -13.48 1.93 2.32
C SER A 26 -13.34 1.68 0.81
N THR A 27 -14.42 1.22 0.18
CA THR A 27 -14.48 1.04 -1.29
C THR A 27 -14.16 2.35 -2.01
N GLU A 28 -14.70 3.47 -1.50
CA GLU A 28 -14.51 4.81 -2.07
C GLU A 28 -13.04 5.24 -1.99
N GLU A 29 -12.37 4.99 -0.86
CA GLU A 29 -10.93 5.26 -0.69
C GLU A 29 -10.08 4.40 -1.64
N CYS A 30 -10.46 3.15 -1.84
CA CYS A 30 -9.77 2.25 -2.77
C CYS A 30 -9.91 2.72 -4.22
N ASP A 31 -11.11 3.12 -4.63
CA ASP A 31 -11.38 3.60 -5.98
C ASP A 31 -10.71 4.95 -6.24
N TYR A 32 -10.66 5.82 -5.23
CA TYR A 32 -9.93 7.09 -5.30
C TYR A 32 -8.43 6.89 -5.54
N LEU A 33 -7.77 6.05 -4.73
CA LEU A 33 -6.35 5.72 -4.91
C LEU A 33 -6.10 5.06 -6.28
N ARG A 34 -7.01 4.20 -6.74
CA ARG A 34 -6.93 3.61 -8.09
C ARG A 34 -7.03 4.68 -9.17
N GLY A 35 -7.90 5.68 -9.00
CA GLY A 35 -8.06 6.81 -9.91
C GLY A 35 -6.77 7.62 -10.06
N ILE A 36 -6.12 7.95 -8.95
CA ILE A 36 -4.83 8.66 -8.93
C ILE A 36 -3.73 7.83 -9.61
N ALA A 37 -3.70 6.52 -9.34
CA ALA A 37 -2.65 5.64 -9.84
C ALA A 37 -2.76 5.33 -11.33
N LYS A 38 -3.98 5.14 -11.86
CA LYS A 38 -4.26 4.65 -13.22
C LYS A 38 -3.42 5.32 -14.33
N PRO A 39 -3.26 6.66 -14.41
CA PRO A 39 -2.47 7.28 -15.47
C PRO A 39 -0.96 7.08 -15.34
N ARG A 40 -0.44 6.73 -14.15
CA ARG A 40 1.01 6.66 -13.86
C ARG A 40 1.52 5.27 -13.50
N LEU A 41 0.67 4.25 -13.55
CA LEU A 41 1.08 2.86 -13.32
C LEU A 41 2.06 2.42 -14.41
N GLN A 42 3.31 2.15 -14.00
CA GLN A 42 4.36 1.62 -14.87
C GLN A 42 4.68 0.19 -14.48
N VAL A 43 5.03 -0.64 -15.47
CA VAL A 43 5.45 -2.02 -15.22
C VAL A 43 6.70 -2.00 -14.34
N SER A 44 6.72 -2.80 -13.28
CA SER A 44 7.88 -2.91 -12.40
C SER A 44 9.07 -3.48 -13.19
N THR A 45 10.14 -2.71 -13.31
CA THR A 45 11.42 -3.17 -13.85
C THR A 45 12.30 -3.70 -12.72
N VAL A 46 13.09 -4.73 -12.99
CA VAL A 46 14.16 -5.18 -12.10
C VAL A 46 15.49 -4.70 -12.66
N VAL A 47 16.45 -4.36 -11.81
CA VAL A 47 17.79 -3.99 -12.28
C VAL A 47 18.54 -5.25 -12.67
N ASP A 48 19.00 -5.31 -13.90
CA ASP A 48 19.84 -6.40 -14.39
C ASP A 48 21.22 -6.32 -13.74
N ILE A 49 21.65 -7.43 -13.12
CA ILE A 49 22.89 -7.51 -12.33
C ILE A 49 24.13 -7.31 -13.20
N LYS A 50 24.07 -7.63 -14.50
CA LYS A 50 25.22 -7.56 -15.42
C LYS A 50 25.37 -6.19 -16.07
N THR A 51 24.26 -5.50 -16.33
CA THR A 51 24.23 -4.26 -17.11
C THR A 51 23.84 -3.04 -16.30
N GLY A 52 23.32 -3.21 -15.08
CA GLY A 52 22.81 -2.12 -14.24
C GLY A 52 21.56 -1.42 -14.78
N LYS A 53 20.97 -1.94 -15.87
CA LYS A 53 19.78 -1.34 -16.53
C LYS A 53 18.49 -1.99 -16.03
N GLY A 54 17.40 -1.23 -16.00
CA GLY A 54 16.07 -1.74 -15.70
C GLY A 54 15.57 -2.66 -16.81
N ILE A 55 15.51 -3.96 -16.56
CA ILE A 55 14.91 -4.96 -17.45
C ILE A 55 13.50 -5.31 -16.97
N LYS A 56 12.60 -5.63 -17.90
CA LYS A 56 11.30 -6.21 -17.57
C LYS A 56 11.53 -7.62 -17.01
N SER A 57 11.05 -7.90 -15.81
CA SER A 57 11.12 -9.24 -15.22
C SER A 57 9.91 -10.05 -15.67
N ASN A 58 10.14 -11.27 -16.18
CA ASN A 58 9.06 -12.25 -16.41
C ASN A 58 8.46 -12.79 -15.10
N VAL A 59 9.10 -12.53 -13.95
CA VAL A 59 8.65 -12.99 -12.62
C VAL A 59 7.83 -11.92 -11.89
N ARG A 60 8.02 -10.63 -12.21
CA ARG A 60 7.31 -9.51 -11.57
C ARG A 60 6.31 -8.89 -12.54
N THR A 61 5.12 -9.49 -12.62
CA THR A 61 3.98 -9.01 -13.42
C THR A 61 3.21 -7.85 -12.77
N SER A 62 3.77 -7.21 -11.74
CA SER A 62 3.19 -6.04 -11.10
C SER A 62 3.52 -4.75 -11.85
N SER A 63 2.57 -3.84 -11.90
CA SER A 63 2.78 -2.43 -12.19
C SER A 63 2.65 -1.63 -10.90
N GLY A 64 3.35 -0.51 -10.80
CA GLY A 64 3.38 0.27 -9.57
C GLY A 64 3.68 1.73 -9.80
N MET A 65 3.33 2.55 -8.81
CA MET A 65 3.67 3.96 -8.74
C MET A 65 3.63 4.44 -7.29
N PHE A 66 4.36 5.51 -7.01
CA PHE A 66 4.22 6.24 -5.76
C PHE A 66 3.36 7.49 -5.99
N LEU A 67 2.56 7.82 -4.99
CA LEU A 67 2.00 9.17 -4.90
C LEU A 67 3.15 10.17 -4.72
N ASN A 68 2.96 11.39 -5.21
CA ASN A 68 3.93 12.48 -5.03
C ASN A 68 3.54 13.38 -3.84
N HIS A 69 4.43 14.32 -3.48
CA HIS A 69 4.22 15.23 -2.36
C HIS A 69 2.95 16.09 -2.49
N ASN A 70 2.57 16.50 -3.71
CA ASN A 70 1.33 17.28 -3.90
C ASN A 70 0.09 16.41 -3.67
N GLU A 71 0.12 15.14 -4.07
CA GLU A 71 -0.99 14.21 -3.86
C GLU A 71 -1.12 13.77 -2.39
N ARG A 72 -0.02 13.76 -1.64
CA ARG A 72 -0.05 13.60 -0.18
C ARG A 72 -0.89 14.66 0.52
N LEU A 73 -1.00 15.87 -0.07
CA LEU A 73 -1.82 16.95 0.46
C LEU A 73 -3.33 16.75 0.21
N TYR A 74 -3.72 15.76 -0.59
CA TYR A 74 -5.14 15.51 -0.83
C TYR A 74 -5.86 15.07 0.46
N PRO A 75 -7.03 15.65 0.78
CA PRO A 75 -7.71 15.38 2.05
C PRO A 75 -7.97 13.89 2.33
N MET A 76 -8.24 13.11 1.28
CA MET A 76 -8.46 11.67 1.42
C MET A 76 -7.16 10.92 1.74
N VAL A 77 -6.06 11.28 1.09
CA VAL A 77 -4.74 10.69 1.35
C VAL A 77 -4.29 11.00 2.77
N GLN A 78 -4.41 12.26 3.21
CA GLN A 78 -4.12 12.64 4.59
C GLN A 78 -4.98 11.89 5.62
N ALA A 79 -6.25 11.64 5.31
CA ALA A 79 -7.13 10.88 6.20
C ALA A 79 -6.73 9.39 6.29
N ILE A 80 -6.17 8.82 5.23
CA ILE A 80 -5.60 7.47 5.21
C ILE A 80 -4.29 7.43 6.00
N GLU A 81 -3.35 8.34 5.74
CA GLU A 81 -2.06 8.38 6.46
C GLU A 81 -2.23 8.62 7.96
N LYS A 82 -3.14 9.53 8.36
CA LYS A 82 -3.49 9.72 9.78
C LYS A 82 -4.06 8.45 10.41
N ARG A 83 -4.87 7.68 9.67
CA ARG A 83 -5.40 6.40 10.15
C ARG A 83 -4.29 5.36 10.30
N ILE A 84 -3.38 5.27 9.33
CA ILE A 84 -2.20 4.42 9.40
C ILE A 84 -1.40 4.76 10.66
N ALA A 85 -1.08 6.03 10.88
CA ALA A 85 -0.35 6.50 12.06
C ALA A 85 -1.01 6.11 13.39
N VAL A 86 -2.35 6.19 13.48
CA VAL A 86 -3.09 5.75 14.67
C VAL A 86 -2.94 4.25 14.92
N TYR A 87 -3.03 3.41 13.88
CA TYR A 87 -2.94 1.96 14.07
C TYR A 87 -1.51 1.43 14.19
N SER A 88 -0.54 2.08 13.55
CA SER A 88 0.88 1.73 13.64
C SER A 88 1.54 2.30 14.90
N GLN A 89 0.94 3.32 15.52
CA GLN A 89 1.53 4.09 16.63
C GLN A 89 2.82 4.81 16.22
N ILE A 90 2.89 5.26 14.96
CA ILE A 90 4.03 5.97 14.36
C ILE A 90 3.53 7.30 13.81
N PRO A 91 4.24 8.42 14.04
CA PRO A 91 3.88 9.71 13.44
C PRO A 91 3.81 9.65 11.92
N VAL A 92 2.88 10.41 11.31
CA VAL A 92 2.65 10.44 9.86
C VAL A 92 3.92 10.85 9.12
N GLU A 93 4.71 11.73 9.71
CA GLU A 93 5.95 12.30 9.18
C GLU A 93 7.03 11.23 8.93
N ASN A 94 6.96 10.10 9.62
CA ASN A 94 7.90 8.99 9.44
C ASN A 94 7.47 8.03 8.32
N GLY A 95 6.24 8.17 7.80
CA GLY A 95 5.71 7.33 6.74
C GLY A 95 6.17 7.78 5.35
N GLU A 96 6.63 6.83 4.54
CA GLU A 96 6.93 7.05 3.12
C GLU A 96 5.67 7.44 2.34
N LEU A 97 5.86 7.88 1.09
CA LEU A 97 4.74 8.16 0.19
C LEU A 97 3.99 6.85 -0.12
N ILE A 98 2.66 6.92 -0.16
CA ILE A 98 1.82 5.74 -0.48
C ILE A 98 2.22 5.18 -1.85
N GLN A 99 2.53 3.89 -1.87
CA GLN A 99 2.76 3.14 -3.09
C GLN A 99 1.48 2.40 -3.51
N VAL A 100 1.05 2.58 -4.76
CA VAL A 100 -0.04 1.81 -5.36
C VAL A 100 0.54 0.77 -6.31
N LEU A 101 0.23 -0.50 -6.05
CA LEU A 101 0.65 -1.63 -6.87
C LEU A 101 -0.58 -2.31 -7.50
N ARG A 102 -0.44 -2.73 -8.76
CA ARG A 102 -1.42 -3.49 -9.51
C ARG A 102 -0.77 -4.72 -10.12
N SER A 103 -1.20 -5.91 -9.71
CA SER A 103 -0.80 -7.19 -10.30
C SER A 103 -1.98 -7.82 -11.03
N THR A 104 -1.73 -8.52 -12.14
CA THR A 104 -2.74 -9.32 -12.83
C THR A 104 -3.12 -10.52 -11.96
N GLY A 105 -4.23 -10.40 -11.22
CA GLY A 105 -4.74 -11.44 -10.30
C GLY A 105 -5.01 -10.95 -8.88
N MET A 106 -4.42 -9.82 -8.46
CA MET A 106 -4.59 -9.30 -7.10
C MET A 106 -5.78 -8.34 -7.02
N LYS A 107 -6.87 -8.76 -6.38
CA LYS A 107 -8.09 -7.95 -6.16
C LYS A 107 -7.98 -6.96 -4.99
N ARG A 108 -6.81 -6.81 -4.35
CA ARG A 108 -6.66 -5.99 -3.13
C ARG A 108 -5.43 -5.09 -3.18
N MET A 109 -5.61 -3.87 -2.65
CA MET A 109 -4.54 -2.90 -2.40
C MET A 109 -3.74 -3.36 -1.18
N SER A 110 -2.42 -3.50 -1.31
CA SER A 110 -1.52 -3.72 -0.18
C SER A 110 -0.85 -2.39 0.16
N CYS A 111 -1.00 -1.92 1.40
CA CYS A 111 -0.19 -0.84 1.96
C CYS A 111 0.94 -1.49 2.74
N THR A 112 2.19 -1.28 2.32
CA THR A 112 3.37 -1.79 3.03
C THR A 112 4.04 -0.61 3.72
N ASP A 113 4.05 -0.58 5.05
CA ASP A 113 4.96 0.28 5.81
C ASP A 113 6.24 -0.51 6.12
N HIS A 114 7.39 0.15 6.06
CA HIS A 114 8.71 -0.46 6.27
C HIS A 114 9.01 -0.91 7.73
N ILE A 115 8.01 -0.94 8.62
CA ILE A 115 8.02 -1.88 9.75
C ILE A 115 7.41 -3.17 9.23
N MET A 116 8.27 -4.12 8.82
CA MET A 116 7.93 -5.46 8.30
C MET A 116 6.70 -6.06 8.97
N THR A 117 5.53 -5.75 8.40
CA THR A 117 4.30 -6.50 8.55
C THR A 117 4.06 -7.05 7.16
N THR A 118 4.86 -8.04 6.78
CA THR A 118 4.68 -8.80 5.53
C THR A 118 3.29 -9.41 5.55
N SER A 119 2.31 -8.74 4.95
CA SER A 119 1.05 -9.35 4.55
C SER A 119 1.18 -9.76 3.08
N LEU A 120 1.74 -10.95 2.88
CA LEU A 120 1.43 -11.73 1.69
C LEU A 120 -0.02 -12.20 1.86
N MET A 121 -0.97 -11.47 1.30
CA MET A 121 -2.34 -11.98 1.16
C MET A 121 -2.33 -13.09 0.12
N ASN A 122 -2.25 -14.33 0.58
CA ASN A 122 -2.68 -15.49 -0.16
C ASN A 122 -4.18 -15.69 0.13
N LEU A 123 -5.02 -15.60 -0.90
CA LEU A 123 -6.39 -16.10 -0.85
C LEU A 123 -6.65 -16.88 -2.13
N THR A 124 -6.91 -18.17 -1.95
CA THR A 124 -7.66 -19.05 -2.86
C THR A 124 -8.87 -18.37 -3.48
#